data_AF-A0A9W8TQP3-F1
#
_entry.id   AF-A0A9W8TQP3-F1
#
_cell.length_a   1.000
_cell.length_b   1.000
_cell.length_c   1.000
_cell.angle_alpha   90.00
_cell.angle_beta   90.00
_cell.angle_gamma   90.00
#
_symmetry.space_group_name_H-M   'P 1'
#
loop_
_entity.id
_entity.type
_entity.pdbx_description
1 polymer ?
#
loop_
_entity_poly.entity_id
_entity_poly.type
_entity_poly.pdbx_seq_one_letter_code
_entity_poly.pdbx_strand_id
1 'polypeptide(L)'
;MSQPSTQKKFGKSTREVPHPSQKVQKWYPATDESKPKKVRKTLRPWAPRDSLTPGTVLILLAGRFRGKRVVLLKTLDQGVLLVTGPFKINGVPLRRVNSRYVIATSQKIDLAGVDQAKIDEVSEPKYFARDAAKDKASEEAFFKQGEQPQKKEISSSRAADQKTIDKALIANIKKVDQLASYLASSFSLRKGDKPHEMKWENSQIADGESRELGMALCQLHLDVEASVTLILASVIEVFSQ
;
A
#
# COMPACT_ATOMS: atom_id res chain seq x y z
N MET A 1 -26.69 -21.66 2.85
CA MET A 1 -27.90 -21.70 3.70
C MET A 1 -29.10 -21.61 2.78
N SER A 2 -29.85 -22.71 2.59
CA SER A 2 -31.08 -22.70 1.80
C SER A 2 -32.14 -21.90 2.55
N GLN A 3 -32.79 -20.96 1.87
CA GLN A 3 -33.92 -20.21 2.44
C GLN A 3 -35.08 -21.19 2.73
N PRO A 4 -35.89 -20.95 3.78
CA PRO A 4 -36.99 -21.82 4.17
C PRO A 4 -38.11 -21.85 3.12
N SER A 5 -38.84 -22.97 3.04
CA SER A 5 -40.03 -23.09 2.19
C SER A 5 -41.14 -22.16 2.68
N THR A 6 -41.95 -21.63 1.75
CA THR A 6 -43.07 -20.75 2.10
C THR A 6 -44.38 -21.51 1.97
N GLN A 7 -45.19 -21.49 3.03
CA GLN A 7 -46.55 -22.02 2.99
C GLN A 7 -47.46 -21.01 2.30
N LYS A 8 -48.06 -21.41 1.17
CA LYS A 8 -49.04 -20.59 0.45
C LYS A 8 -50.39 -21.30 0.46
N LYS A 9 -51.44 -20.55 0.78
CA LYS A 9 -52.83 -21.04 0.75
C LYS A 9 -53.33 -21.04 -0.70
N PHE A 10 -53.74 -22.19 -1.20
CA PHE A 10 -54.36 -22.35 -2.51
C PHE A 10 -55.79 -22.84 -2.31
N GLY A 11 -56.77 -21.94 -2.45
CA GLY A 11 -58.17 -22.24 -2.19
C GLY A 11 -58.43 -22.61 -0.72
N LYS A 12 -58.97 -23.81 -0.47
CA LYS A 12 -59.30 -24.30 0.89
C LYS A 12 -58.14 -25.03 1.58
N SER A 13 -57.02 -25.28 0.91
CA SER A 13 -55.86 -26.02 1.46
C SER A 13 -54.56 -25.20 1.45
N THR A 14 -53.63 -25.56 2.32
CA THR A 14 -52.29 -24.94 2.40
C THR A 14 -51.26 -25.87 1.78
N ARG A 15 -50.41 -25.34 0.89
CA ARG A 15 -49.32 -26.09 0.25
C ARG A 15 -47.97 -25.43 0.52
N GLU A 16 -46.98 -26.25 0.84
CA GLU A 16 -45.60 -25.80 0.93
C GLU A 16 -45.00 -25.62 -0.47
N VAL A 17 -44.56 -24.40 -0.76
CA VAL A 17 -43.88 -24.06 -2.01
C VAL A 17 -42.38 -23.98 -1.74
N PRO A 18 -41.57 -24.89 -2.32
CA PRO A 18 -40.12 -24.86 -2.15
C PRO A 18 -39.53 -23.59 -2.77
N HIS A 19 -38.55 -23.01 -2.09
CA HIS A 19 -37.83 -21.84 -2.57
C HIS A 19 -37.15 -22.17 -3.91
N PRO A 20 -37.03 -21.24 -4.88
CA PRO A 20 -36.39 -21.52 -6.17
C PRO A 20 -35.02 -22.20 -6.11
N SER A 21 -34.25 -21.97 -5.04
CA SER A 21 -32.96 -22.63 -4.79
C SER A 21 -33.05 -24.11 -4.41
N GLN A 22 -34.22 -24.58 -3.98
CA GLN A 22 -34.53 -25.98 -3.67
C GLN A 22 -35.20 -26.68 -4.86
N LYS A 23 -35.58 -25.92 -5.90
CA LYS A 23 -36.14 -26.50 -7.12
C LYS A 23 -35.03 -27.16 -7.92
N VAL A 24 -35.34 -28.35 -8.38
CA VAL A 24 -34.51 -29.17 -9.25
C VAL A 24 -34.27 -28.43 -10.57
N GLN A 25 -33.02 -28.40 -11.06
CA GLN A 25 -32.72 -27.76 -12.36
C GLN A 25 -33.38 -28.56 -13.50
N LYS A 26 -33.90 -27.85 -14.50
CA LYS A 26 -34.57 -28.48 -15.67
C LYS A 26 -33.57 -29.15 -16.62
N TRP A 27 -32.35 -28.61 -16.70
CA TRP A 27 -31.30 -29.07 -17.58
C TRP A 27 -30.16 -29.66 -16.75
N TYR A 28 -29.68 -30.83 -17.15
CA TYR A 28 -28.55 -31.52 -16.54
C TYR A 28 -27.47 -31.76 -17.59
N PRO A 29 -26.19 -31.56 -17.25
CA PRO A 29 -25.09 -31.95 -18.12
C PRO A 29 -25.06 -33.49 -18.24
N ALA A 30 -24.63 -33.99 -19.41
CA ALA A 30 -24.54 -35.43 -19.66
C ALA A 30 -23.39 -36.11 -18.89
N THR A 31 -22.41 -35.34 -18.43
CA THR A 31 -21.23 -35.80 -17.70
C THR A 31 -21.04 -34.99 -16.43
N ASP A 32 -20.72 -35.64 -15.31
CA ASP A 32 -20.44 -34.97 -14.05
C ASP A 32 -18.99 -34.46 -14.02
N GLU A 33 -18.80 -33.18 -13.67
CA GLU A 33 -17.47 -32.58 -13.57
C GLU A 33 -16.87 -32.87 -12.19
N SER A 34 -15.69 -33.50 -12.16
CA SER A 34 -15.01 -33.80 -10.90
C SER A 34 -14.67 -32.53 -10.13
N LYS A 35 -15.10 -32.44 -8.87
CA LYS A 35 -14.86 -31.29 -8.01
C LYS A 35 -13.37 -31.15 -7.69
N PRO A 36 -12.77 -29.96 -7.80
CA PRO A 36 -11.37 -29.76 -7.45
C PRO A 36 -11.14 -30.03 -5.96
N LYS A 37 -10.07 -30.75 -5.63
CA LYS A 37 -9.68 -31.04 -4.24
C LYS A 37 -9.36 -29.75 -3.50
N LYS A 38 -9.82 -29.62 -2.25
CA LYS A 38 -9.51 -28.48 -1.39
C LYS A 38 -8.02 -28.47 -1.04
N VAL A 39 -7.28 -27.50 -1.56
CA VAL A 39 -5.85 -27.32 -1.29
C VAL A 39 -5.67 -26.52 0.02
N ARG A 40 -4.69 -26.88 0.86
CA ARG A 40 -4.36 -26.19 2.13
C ARG A 40 -3.50 -24.92 1.97
N LYS A 41 -3.48 -24.30 0.78
CA LYS A 41 -2.71 -23.07 0.54
C LYS A 41 -3.48 -21.89 1.12
N THR A 42 -2.88 -21.18 2.09
CA THR A 42 -3.42 -19.95 2.67
C THR A 42 -2.73 -18.72 2.06
N LEU A 43 -3.46 -17.62 1.97
CA LEU A 43 -2.90 -16.33 1.55
C LEU A 43 -1.98 -15.83 2.66
N ARG A 44 -0.68 -15.68 2.36
CA ARG A 44 0.27 -15.11 3.31
C ARG A 44 0.08 -13.59 3.37
N PRO A 45 0.00 -12.97 4.56
CA PRO A 45 -0.03 -11.52 4.66
C PRO A 45 1.26 -10.94 4.09
N TRP A 46 1.15 -9.81 3.41
CA TRP A 46 2.31 -9.12 2.88
C TRP A 46 3.01 -8.32 3.98
N ALA A 47 4.34 -8.42 4.04
CA ALA A 47 5.17 -7.61 4.92
C ALA A 47 5.92 -6.55 4.08
N PRO A 48 5.83 -5.25 4.42
CA PRO A 48 6.68 -4.21 3.84
C PRO A 48 8.15 -4.45 4.17
N ARG A 49 9.03 -3.92 3.32
CA ARG A 49 10.48 -3.83 3.62
C ARG A 49 10.70 -2.66 4.58
N ASP A 50 11.69 -2.77 5.46
CA ASP A 50 11.99 -1.72 6.45
C ASP A 50 12.38 -0.39 5.81
N SER A 51 12.97 -0.43 4.62
CA SER A 51 13.32 0.79 3.86
C SER A 51 12.11 1.55 3.29
N LEU A 52 10.92 0.95 3.28
CA LEU A 52 9.68 1.57 2.80
C LEU A 52 8.96 2.30 3.92
N THR A 53 9.58 3.36 4.44
CA THR A 53 8.94 4.24 5.44
C THR A 53 8.11 5.33 4.76
N PRO A 54 6.96 5.74 5.34
CA PRO A 54 6.20 6.87 4.79
C PRO A 54 7.06 8.14 4.76
N GLY A 55 7.02 8.86 3.64
CA GLY A 55 7.85 10.04 3.37
C GLY A 55 9.16 9.75 2.64
N THR A 56 9.55 8.48 2.49
CA THR A 56 10.75 8.11 1.74
C THR A 56 10.61 8.45 0.25
N VAL A 57 11.68 8.97 -0.35
CA VAL A 57 11.76 9.18 -1.80
C VAL A 57 12.06 7.84 -2.48
N LEU A 58 11.27 7.55 -3.50
CA LEU A 58 11.21 6.32 -4.25
C LEU A 58 11.59 6.56 -5.70
N ILE A 59 12.33 5.64 -6.31
CA ILE A 59 12.60 5.64 -7.74
C ILE A 59 11.73 4.57 -8.39
N LEU A 60 10.89 4.97 -9.35
CA LEU A 60 10.05 4.04 -10.11
C LEU A 60 10.87 3.36 -11.20
N LEU A 61 10.87 2.03 -11.23
CA LEU A 61 11.61 1.28 -12.24
C LEU A 61 10.76 0.95 -13.48
N ALA A 62 9.48 0.66 -13.27
CA ALA A 62 8.59 0.18 -14.32
C ALA A 62 7.38 1.09 -14.53
N GLY A 63 6.76 0.95 -15.70
CA GLY A 63 5.55 1.68 -16.09
C GLY A 63 5.83 2.99 -16.82
N ARG A 64 4.79 3.84 -16.92
CA ARG A 64 4.84 5.10 -17.67
C ARG A 64 5.75 6.15 -17.03
N PHE A 65 5.92 6.09 -15.72
CA PHE A 65 6.72 7.04 -14.94
C PHE A 65 8.08 6.45 -14.52
N ARG A 66 8.64 5.53 -15.32
CA ARG A 66 9.97 4.95 -15.05
C ARG A 66 11.06 6.04 -14.94
N GLY A 67 12.01 5.82 -14.04
CA GLY A 67 13.08 6.76 -13.72
C GLY A 67 12.63 8.00 -12.93
N LYS A 68 11.33 8.23 -12.71
CA LYS A 68 10.89 9.37 -11.90
C LYS A 68 11.13 9.10 -10.41
N ARG A 69 11.52 10.16 -9.70
CA ARG A 69 11.65 10.17 -8.24
C ARG A 69 10.34 10.65 -7.63
N VAL A 70 9.83 9.95 -6.64
CA VAL A 70 8.45 10.09 -6.19
C VAL A 70 8.37 9.88 -4.69
N VAL A 71 7.41 10.48 -3.98
CA VAL A 71 7.31 10.39 -2.53
C VAL A 71 6.33 9.29 -2.13
N LEU A 72 6.73 8.45 -1.17
CA LEU A 72 5.85 7.46 -0.55
C LEU A 72 4.91 8.14 0.45
N LEU A 73 3.60 7.96 0.29
CA LEU A 73 2.61 8.43 1.26
C LEU A 73 2.26 7.33 2.26
N LYS A 74 1.78 6.19 1.75
CA LYS A 74 1.26 5.10 2.57
C LYS A 74 1.54 3.74 1.93
N THR A 75 1.91 2.77 2.74
CA THR A 75 2.00 1.35 2.37
C THR A 75 0.63 0.70 2.55
N LEU A 76 0.12 0.04 1.52
CA LEU A 76 -1.15 -0.71 1.57
C LEU A 76 -0.87 -2.19 1.85
N ASP A 77 -1.81 -2.82 2.51
CA ASP A 77 -1.91 -4.23 2.90
C ASP A 77 -1.69 -5.25 1.76
N GLN A 78 -1.97 -4.91 0.51
CA GLN A 78 -1.77 -5.81 -0.65
C GLN A 78 -0.38 -5.73 -1.30
N GLY A 79 0.62 -5.12 -0.64
CA GLY A 79 1.94 -4.90 -1.23
C GLY A 79 1.98 -3.85 -2.34
N VAL A 80 1.00 -2.95 -2.28
CA VAL A 80 0.89 -1.80 -3.16
C VAL A 80 1.17 -0.54 -2.36
N LEU A 81 1.89 0.39 -2.96
CA LEU A 81 2.27 1.66 -2.38
C LEU A 81 1.39 2.76 -2.98
N LEU A 82 0.93 3.67 -2.13
CA LEU A 82 0.36 4.94 -2.57
C LEU A 82 1.47 5.97 -2.66
N VAL A 83 1.67 6.48 -3.85
CA VAL A 83 2.83 7.27 -4.22
C VAL A 83 2.36 8.57 -4.88
N THR A 84 2.99 9.69 -4.56
CA THR A 84 2.75 10.99 -5.20
C THR A 84 4.06 11.67 -5.61
N GLY A 85 4.13 12.19 -6.83
CA GLY A 85 5.26 13.00 -7.26
C GLY A 85 4.73 14.39 -7.52
N PRO A 86 4.89 15.34 -6.58
CA PRO A 86 4.20 16.62 -6.58
C PRO A 86 3.98 17.12 -8.00
N PHE A 87 2.72 17.18 -8.45
CA PHE A 87 2.39 17.11 -9.87
C PHE A 87 3.02 18.26 -10.66
N LYS A 88 3.23 19.40 -10.00
CA LYS A 88 3.92 20.58 -10.53
C LYS A 88 5.41 20.36 -10.85
N ILE A 89 6.09 19.47 -10.12
CA ILE A 89 7.53 19.21 -10.27
C ILE A 89 7.74 18.06 -11.27
N ASN A 90 7.04 16.94 -11.08
CA ASN A 90 7.39 15.68 -11.75
C ASN A 90 6.36 15.23 -12.79
N GLY A 91 5.14 15.77 -12.74
CA GLY A 91 4.02 15.34 -13.57
C GLY A 91 3.50 13.94 -13.22
N VAL A 92 3.82 13.41 -12.03
CA VAL A 92 3.35 12.10 -11.57
C VAL A 92 2.15 12.29 -10.64
N PRO A 93 0.93 11.95 -11.05
CA PRO A 93 -0.24 12.06 -10.17
C PRO A 93 -0.19 11.00 -9.06
N LEU A 94 -1.10 11.11 -8.10
CA LEU A 94 -1.40 10.07 -7.12
C LEU A 94 -1.59 8.74 -7.84
N ARG A 95 -0.75 7.77 -7.49
CA ARG A 95 -0.68 6.50 -8.20
C ARG A 95 -0.39 5.35 -7.25
N ARG A 96 -1.08 4.24 -7.50
CA ARG A 96 -0.78 2.94 -6.91
C ARG A 96 0.36 2.26 -7.66
N VAL A 97 1.39 1.87 -6.93
CA VAL A 97 2.61 1.23 -7.48
C VAL A 97 2.93 -0.02 -6.68
N ASN A 98 3.34 -1.11 -7.33
CA ASN A 98 3.78 -2.30 -6.60
C ASN A 98 5.16 -2.07 -5.97
N SER A 99 5.34 -2.44 -4.69
CA SER A 99 6.58 -2.26 -3.95
C SER A 99 7.81 -2.90 -4.59
N ARG A 100 7.63 -3.96 -5.40
CA ARG A 100 8.72 -4.64 -6.11
C ARG A 100 9.39 -3.79 -7.20
N TYR A 101 8.67 -2.83 -7.79
CA TYR A 101 9.17 -2.03 -8.92
C TYR A 101 9.72 -0.69 -8.48
N VAL A 102 10.22 -0.63 -7.25
CA VAL A 102 10.65 0.60 -6.60
C VAL A 102 11.99 0.40 -5.92
N ILE A 103 12.86 1.38 -6.05
CA ILE A 103 14.06 1.52 -5.22
C ILE A 103 13.76 2.56 -4.13
N ALA A 104 13.89 2.17 -2.87
CA ALA A 104 13.87 3.10 -1.75
C ALA A 104 15.22 3.83 -1.67
N THR A 105 15.18 5.15 -1.56
CA THR A 105 16.38 5.96 -1.32
C THR A 105 16.52 6.31 0.15
N SER A 106 17.69 6.78 0.57
CA SER A 106 17.94 7.24 1.94
C SER A 106 17.25 8.57 2.28
N GLN A 107 16.84 9.34 1.27
CA GLN A 107 16.21 10.65 1.46
C GLN A 107 14.77 10.49 1.94
N LYS A 108 14.46 11.12 3.07
CA LYS A 108 13.13 11.12 3.69
C LYS A 108 12.61 12.54 3.82
N ILE A 109 11.35 12.73 3.44
CA ILE A 109 10.64 14.00 3.52
C ILE A 109 9.65 13.89 4.67
N ASP A 110 9.59 14.94 5.49
CA ASP A 110 8.59 15.02 6.56
C ASP A 110 7.18 15.20 5.97
N LEU A 111 6.25 14.38 6.46
CA LEU A 111 4.83 14.40 6.07
C LEU A 111 3.98 15.21 7.05
N ALA A 112 4.59 15.95 7.99
CA ALA A 112 3.88 16.87 8.87
C ALA A 112 3.03 17.86 8.06
N GLY A 113 1.74 17.92 8.40
CA GLY A 113 0.75 18.81 7.76
C GLY A 113 0.09 18.24 6.50
N VAL A 114 0.34 16.99 6.13
CA VAL A 114 -0.44 16.31 5.08
C VAL A 114 -1.71 15.71 5.68
N ASP A 115 -2.85 15.95 5.04
CA ASP A 115 -4.17 15.47 5.48
C ASP A 115 -4.25 13.94 5.43
N GLN A 116 -4.03 13.28 6.57
CA GLN A 116 -4.07 11.81 6.69
C GLN A 116 -5.43 11.24 6.32
N ALA A 117 -6.52 11.90 6.70
CA ALA A 117 -7.88 11.49 6.36
C ALA A 117 -8.10 11.40 4.84
N LYS A 118 -7.49 12.32 4.07
CA LYS A 118 -7.56 12.30 2.60
C LYS A 118 -6.69 11.20 1.99
N ILE A 119 -5.54 10.91 2.60
CA ILE A 119 -4.72 9.77 2.21
C ILE A 119 -5.50 8.46 2.41
N ASP A 120 -6.25 8.34 3.50
CA ASP A 120 -7.04 7.14 3.80
C ASP A 120 -8.20 6.95 2.82
N GLU A 121 -8.94 8.01 2.50
CA GLU A 121 -9.99 7.99 1.46
C GLU A 121 -9.44 7.56 0.09
N VAL A 122 -8.29 8.15 -0.31
CA VAL A 122 -7.64 7.82 -1.59
C VAL A 122 -7.05 6.40 -1.57
N SER A 123 -6.68 5.88 -0.41
CA SER A 123 -6.04 4.56 -0.28
C SER A 123 -6.94 3.40 -0.71
N GLU A 124 -8.26 3.62 -0.72
CA GLU A 124 -9.23 2.58 -1.05
C GLU A 124 -9.06 2.05 -2.49
N PRO A 125 -9.12 0.72 -2.70
CA PRO A 125 -9.00 0.13 -4.03
C PRO A 125 -10.04 0.65 -5.03
N LYS A 126 -11.23 1.01 -4.55
CA LYS A 126 -12.34 1.52 -5.36
C LYS A 126 -12.02 2.87 -6.01
N TYR A 127 -11.24 3.73 -5.36
CA TYR A 127 -10.87 5.04 -5.88
C TYR A 127 -10.10 4.96 -7.21
N PHE A 128 -9.24 3.94 -7.36
CA PHE A 128 -8.40 3.73 -8.54
C PHE A 128 -8.93 2.68 -9.51
N ALA A 129 -10.09 2.08 -9.24
CA ALA A 129 -10.72 1.15 -10.15
C ALA A 129 -10.98 1.85 -11.49
N ARG A 130 -10.74 1.13 -12.59
CA ARG A 130 -11.12 1.60 -13.92
C ARG A 130 -12.62 1.34 -14.08
N ASP A 131 -13.34 2.31 -14.61
CA ASP A 131 -14.71 2.09 -15.03
C ASP A 131 -14.73 1.01 -16.11
N ALA A 132 -15.51 -0.05 -15.89
CA ALA A 132 -15.69 -1.10 -16.89
C ALA A 132 -16.42 -0.50 -18.09
N ALA A 133 -15.86 -0.66 -19.29
CA ALA A 133 -16.51 -0.24 -20.52
C ALA A 133 -17.86 -0.97 -20.63
N LYS A 134 -18.96 -0.21 -20.78
CA LYS A 134 -20.33 -0.74 -20.83
C LYS A 134 -20.71 -1.34 -22.18
N ASP A 135 -19.83 -1.24 -23.17
CA ASP A 135 -20.14 -1.65 -24.53
C ASP A 135 -19.71 -3.10 -24.75
N LYS A 136 -20.70 -4.00 -24.80
CA LYS A 136 -20.51 -5.33 -25.37
C LYS A 136 -20.17 -5.12 -26.84
N ALA A 137 -18.98 -5.53 -27.25
CA ALA A 137 -18.45 -5.34 -28.59
C ALA A 137 -19.40 -5.93 -29.66
N SER A 138 -20.11 -5.07 -30.39
CA SER A 138 -20.45 -5.33 -31.78
C SER A 138 -19.24 -4.95 -32.64
N GLU A 139 -18.98 -5.70 -33.72
CA GLU A 139 -17.77 -5.55 -34.55
C GLU A 139 -17.54 -4.11 -35.03
N GLU A 140 -18.60 -3.36 -35.33
CA GLU A 140 -18.51 -1.97 -35.81
C GLU A 140 -17.97 -0.98 -34.75
N ALA A 141 -18.23 -1.22 -33.47
CA ALA A 141 -17.74 -0.36 -32.39
C ALA A 141 -16.22 -0.57 -32.12
N PHE A 142 -15.71 -1.76 -32.44
CA PHE A 142 -14.29 -2.11 -32.27
C PHE A 142 -13.40 -1.40 -33.30
N PHE A 143 -13.83 -1.30 -34.57
CA PHE A 143 -13.07 -0.63 -35.62
C PHE A 143 -13.06 0.90 -35.49
N LYS A 144 -14.14 1.52 -34.97
CA LYS A 144 -14.15 2.98 -34.70
C LYS A 144 -13.27 3.40 -33.53
N GLN A 145 -12.88 2.48 -32.66
CA GLN A 145 -12.02 2.76 -31.51
C GLN A 145 -10.52 2.82 -31.88
N GLY A 146 -10.15 2.32 -33.07
CA GLY A 146 -8.76 2.31 -33.56
C GLY A 146 -8.28 3.61 -34.18
N GLU A 147 -9.18 4.48 -34.66
CA GLU A 147 -8.80 5.61 -35.52
C GLU A 147 -8.34 6.86 -34.76
N GLN A 148 -8.81 7.09 -33.53
CA GLN A 148 -8.19 8.01 -32.56
C GLN A 148 -8.57 7.61 -31.13
N PRO A 149 -7.63 7.18 -30.28
CA PRO A 149 -7.92 6.92 -28.88
C PRO A 149 -8.25 8.25 -28.20
N GLN A 150 -9.53 8.50 -27.91
CA GLN A 150 -9.97 9.65 -27.09
C GLN A 150 -9.13 9.68 -25.81
N LYS A 151 -8.37 10.76 -25.63
CA LYS A 151 -7.58 10.99 -24.42
C LYS A 151 -8.57 10.98 -23.25
N LYS A 152 -8.43 10.02 -22.34
CA LYS A 152 -9.26 9.94 -21.14
C LYS A 152 -9.13 11.25 -20.37
N GLU A 153 -10.20 12.04 -20.38
CA GLU A 153 -10.26 13.27 -19.60
C GLU A 153 -10.18 12.93 -18.11
N ILE A 154 -9.32 13.65 -17.40
CA ILE A 154 -9.10 13.41 -15.98
C ILE A 154 -10.29 14.02 -15.24
N SER A 155 -10.95 13.22 -14.41
CA SER A 155 -12.03 13.69 -13.55
C SER A 155 -11.57 14.85 -12.67
N SER A 156 -12.37 15.93 -12.62
CA SER A 156 -12.08 17.14 -11.85
C SER A 156 -11.84 16.88 -10.36
N SER A 157 -12.48 15.86 -9.78
CA SER A 157 -12.31 15.44 -8.38
C SER A 157 -10.88 15.03 -8.04
N ARG A 158 -10.28 14.11 -8.81
CA ARG A 158 -8.89 13.66 -8.62
C ARG A 158 -7.87 14.80 -8.71
N ALA A 159 -8.15 15.80 -9.54
CA ALA A 159 -7.29 16.97 -9.65
C ALA A 159 -7.39 17.89 -8.41
N ALA A 160 -8.55 17.94 -7.74
CA ALA A 160 -8.72 18.66 -6.49
C ALA A 160 -7.99 17.96 -5.33
N ASP A 161 -8.18 16.64 -5.19
CA ASP A 161 -7.50 15.82 -4.18
C ASP A 161 -5.97 15.86 -4.32
N GLN A 162 -5.48 15.92 -5.56
CA GLN A 162 -4.05 16.09 -5.82
C GLN A 162 -3.53 17.44 -5.30
N LYS A 163 -4.27 18.53 -5.54
CA LYS A 163 -3.86 19.88 -5.15
C LYS A 163 -3.78 20.05 -3.64
N THR A 164 -4.69 19.42 -2.88
CA THR A 164 -4.69 19.49 -1.42
C THR A 164 -3.46 18.79 -0.84
N ILE A 165 -3.19 17.56 -1.28
CA ILE A 165 -2.02 16.78 -0.83
C ILE A 165 -0.70 17.46 -1.25
N ASP A 166 -0.59 17.91 -2.50
CA ASP A 166 0.63 18.52 -3.02
C ASP A 166 0.95 19.87 -2.36
N LYS A 167 -0.06 20.62 -1.89
CA LYS A 167 0.15 21.93 -1.25
C LYS A 167 1.02 21.79 0.00
N ALA A 168 0.73 20.80 0.84
CA ALA A 168 1.52 20.51 2.04
C ALA A 168 2.93 20.00 1.68
N LEU A 169 3.02 19.06 0.73
CA LEU A 169 4.30 18.47 0.33
C LEU A 169 5.26 19.49 -0.29
N ILE A 170 4.76 20.38 -1.14
CA ILE A 170 5.60 21.41 -1.78
C ILE A 170 6.16 22.38 -0.73
N ALA A 171 5.40 22.69 0.33
CA ALA A 171 5.91 23.52 1.42
C ALA A 171 7.08 22.84 2.15
N ASN A 172 6.99 21.52 2.38
CA ASN A 172 8.07 20.77 3.03
C ASN A 172 9.28 20.58 2.10
N ILE A 173 9.06 20.34 0.81
CA ILE A 173 10.14 20.16 -0.18
C ILE A 173 10.99 21.42 -0.33
N LYS A 174 10.38 22.60 -0.25
CA LYS A 174 11.09 23.88 -0.34
C LYS A 174 11.99 24.18 0.86
N LYS A 175 11.78 23.52 2.00
CA LYS A 175 12.64 23.68 3.19
C LYS A 175 13.99 22.99 3.03
N VAL A 176 14.05 21.93 2.22
CA VAL A 176 15.27 21.18 1.96
C VAL A 176 15.92 21.69 0.69
N ASP A 177 17.17 22.13 0.79
CA ASP A 177 17.88 22.68 -0.36
C ASP A 177 18.02 21.65 -1.49
N GLN A 178 17.87 22.12 -2.73
CA GLN A 178 17.95 21.37 -3.98
C GLN A 178 17.00 20.16 -4.15
N LEU A 179 16.13 19.86 -3.17
CA LEU A 179 15.25 18.69 -3.23
C LEU A 179 14.23 18.77 -4.36
N ALA A 180 13.74 19.97 -4.68
CA ALA A 180 12.84 20.19 -5.81
C ALA A 180 13.51 19.81 -7.15
N SER A 181 14.79 20.17 -7.34
CA SER A 181 15.58 19.82 -8.52
C SER A 181 15.88 18.31 -8.57
N TYR A 182 16.17 17.73 -7.40
CA TYR A 182 16.37 16.29 -7.27
C TYR A 182 15.13 15.49 -7.67
N LEU A 183 13.94 15.91 -7.22
CA LEU A 183 12.68 15.27 -7.58
C LEU A 183 12.35 15.44 -9.08
N ALA A 184 12.59 16.63 -9.65
CA ALA A 184 12.35 16.94 -11.06
C ALA A 184 13.19 16.08 -12.02
N SER A 185 14.44 15.84 -11.65
CA SER A 185 15.35 15.04 -12.47
C SER A 185 14.95 13.56 -12.51
N SER A 186 15.20 12.90 -13.64
CA SER A 186 14.99 11.46 -13.80
C SER A 186 16.24 10.68 -13.47
N PHE A 187 16.08 9.55 -12.81
CA PHE A 187 17.10 8.55 -12.61
C PHE A 187 17.35 7.74 -13.89
N SER A 188 18.62 7.64 -14.28
CA SER A 188 19.13 6.74 -15.32
C SER A 188 20.54 6.29 -14.93
N LEU A 189 20.91 5.09 -15.37
CA LEU A 189 22.27 4.57 -15.23
C LEU A 189 23.08 4.97 -16.46
N ARG A 190 24.29 5.49 -16.26
CA ARG A 190 25.25 5.77 -17.32
C ARG A 190 26.24 4.62 -17.47
N LYS A 191 27.07 4.68 -18.51
CA LYS A 191 28.14 3.70 -18.72
C LYS A 191 29.13 3.80 -17.54
N GLY A 192 29.31 2.69 -16.83
CA GLY A 192 30.18 2.59 -15.64
C GLY A 192 29.42 2.58 -14.31
N ASP A 193 28.14 2.95 -14.30
CA ASP A 193 27.31 2.92 -13.10
C ASP A 193 26.90 1.48 -12.78
N LYS A 194 27.34 0.96 -11.63
CA LYS A 194 27.07 -0.41 -11.18
C LYS A 194 26.10 -0.41 -9.98
N PRO A 195 24.84 -0.87 -10.15
CA PRO A 195 23.84 -0.81 -9.09
C PRO A 195 24.18 -1.57 -7.80
N HIS A 196 25.03 -2.59 -7.88
CA HIS A 196 25.48 -3.37 -6.72
C HIS A 196 26.55 -2.66 -5.88
N GLU A 197 27.28 -1.71 -6.47
CA GLU A 197 28.24 -0.86 -5.75
C GLU A 197 27.57 0.43 -5.23
N MET A 198 26.41 0.80 -5.80
CA MET A 198 25.64 1.97 -5.39
C MET A 198 24.94 1.76 -4.04
N LYS A 199 25.10 2.72 -3.13
CA LYS A 199 24.39 2.75 -1.85
C LYS A 199 23.05 3.48 -2.01
N TRP A 200 21.97 2.72 -1.88
CA TRP A 200 20.60 3.24 -1.97
C TRP A 200 19.99 3.54 -0.60
N GLU A 201 20.34 2.73 0.39
CA GLU A 201 19.80 2.78 1.75
C GLU A 201 20.86 3.34 2.70
N ASN A 202 20.44 4.14 3.69
CA ASN A 202 21.32 4.57 4.77
C ASN A 202 21.48 3.39 5.74
N SER A 203 22.67 2.78 5.78
CA SER A 203 22.99 1.68 6.71
C SER A 203 22.83 2.06 8.20
N GLN A 204 22.73 3.36 8.51
CA GLN A 204 22.55 3.87 9.85
C GLN A 204 21.21 3.48 10.53
N ILE A 205 20.20 3.02 9.78
CA ILE A 205 18.94 2.55 10.38
C ILE A 205 19.13 1.15 11.01
N ALA A 206 19.95 0.29 10.41
CA ALA A 206 20.29 -1.01 11.00
C ALA A 206 21.23 -0.89 12.22
N ASP A 207 22.10 0.13 12.21
CA ASP A 207 23.04 0.41 13.30
C ASP A 207 22.43 1.25 14.43
N GLY A 208 21.33 1.97 14.17
CA GLY A 208 20.68 2.86 15.14
C GLY A 208 19.77 2.12 16.12
N GLU A 209 18.98 1.16 15.63
CA GLU A 209 18.11 0.33 16.47
C GLU A 209 18.92 -0.61 17.38
N SER A 210 20.07 -1.10 16.90
CA SER A 210 21.02 -1.88 17.70
C SER A 210 21.80 -1.02 18.70
N ARG A 211 21.96 0.30 18.46
CA ARG A 211 22.53 1.26 19.43
C ARG A 211 21.52 1.71 20.48
N GLU A 212 20.26 1.95 20.12
CA GLU A 212 19.20 2.27 21.10
C GLU A 212 18.88 1.06 21.99
N LEU A 213 18.76 -0.14 21.40
CA LEU A 213 18.63 -1.37 22.18
C LEU A 213 19.88 -1.64 23.01
N GLY A 214 21.07 -1.35 22.48
CA GLY A 214 22.33 -1.45 23.22
C GLY A 214 22.40 -0.50 24.41
N MET A 215 22.01 0.78 24.24
CA MET A 215 21.94 1.75 25.34
C MET A 215 20.86 1.38 26.37
N ALA A 216 19.69 0.91 25.92
CA ALA A 216 18.63 0.46 26.82
C ALA A 216 19.05 -0.77 27.64
N LEU A 217 19.75 -1.74 27.03
CA LEU A 217 20.28 -2.90 27.74
C LEU A 217 21.37 -2.52 28.74
N CYS A 218 22.23 -1.55 28.39
CA CYS A 218 23.25 -0.99 29.29
C CYS A 218 22.60 -0.28 30.49
N GLN A 219 21.54 0.49 30.25
CA GLN A 219 20.81 1.18 31.33
C GLN A 219 20.14 0.19 32.28
N LEU A 220 19.49 -0.85 31.75
CA LEU A 220 18.90 -1.92 32.57
C LEU A 220 19.94 -2.70 33.37
N HIS A 221 21.16 -2.89 32.86
CA HIS A 221 22.23 -3.56 33.61
C HIS A 221 22.71 -2.71 34.79
N LEU A 222 22.89 -1.41 34.57
CA LEU A 222 23.25 -0.44 35.62
C LEU A 222 22.16 -0.34 36.70
N ASP A 223 20.88 -0.34 36.31
CA ASP A 223 19.75 -0.27 37.25
C ASP A 223 19.63 -1.54 38.11
N VAL A 224 19.98 -2.71 37.56
CA VAL A 224 20.02 -3.99 38.30
C VAL A 224 21.21 -4.01 39.28
N GLU A 225 22.41 -3.57 38.88
CA GLU A 225 23.56 -3.47 39.78
C GLU A 225 23.33 -2.50 40.95
N ALA A 226 22.70 -1.35 40.67
CA ALA A 226 22.31 -0.37 41.70
C ALA A 226 21.28 -0.96 42.69
N SER A 227 20.33 -1.76 42.20
CA SER A 227 19.34 -2.41 43.05
C SER A 227 19.95 -3.51 43.93
N VAL A 228 20.87 -4.32 43.39
CA VAL A 228 21.56 -5.38 44.14
C VAL A 228 22.43 -4.80 45.26
N THR A 229 23.14 -3.69 44.99
CA THR A 229 23.97 -3.01 46.00
C THR A 229 23.13 -2.39 47.12
N LEU A 230 21.98 -1.79 46.82
CA LEU A 230 21.03 -1.31 47.84
C LEU A 230 20.44 -2.44 48.70
N ILE A 231 20.11 -3.57 48.08
CA ILE A 231 19.62 -4.76 48.81
C ILE A 231 20.72 -5.33 49.70
N LEU A 232 21.98 -5.41 49.24
CA LEU A 232 23.09 -5.86 50.08
C LEU A 232 23.33 -4.90 51.26
N ALA A 233 23.29 -3.59 51.02
CA ALA A 233 23.47 -2.58 52.07
C ALA A 233 22.40 -2.69 53.16
N SER A 234 21.13 -2.84 52.77
CA SER A 234 20.02 -3.01 53.70
C SER A 234 20.07 -4.34 54.46
N VAL A 235 20.53 -5.43 53.84
CA VAL A 235 20.74 -6.72 54.54
C VAL A 235 21.88 -6.61 55.56
N ILE A 236 22.96 -5.88 55.26
CA ILE A 236 24.07 -5.65 56.19
C ILE A 236 23.62 -4.78 57.38
N GLU A 237 22.81 -3.74 57.16
CA GLU A 237 22.25 -2.92 58.24
C GLU A 237 21.33 -3.72 59.18
N VAL A 238 20.52 -4.64 58.63
CA VAL A 238 19.63 -5.50 59.44
C VAL A 238 20.41 -6.54 60.25
N PHE A 239 21.58 -6.99 59.78
CA PHE A 239 22.42 -7.95 60.49
C PHE A 239 23.36 -7.32 61.54
N SER A 240 23.43 -5.98 61.60
CA SER A 240 24.28 -5.21 62.53
C SER A 240 23.52 -4.62 63.73
N GLN A 241 22.24 -4.97 63.91
CA GLN A 241 21.43 -4.71 65.11
C GLN A 241 21.20 -6.01 65.90
#